data_AF-A0A4Y3WBS1-F1
#
_entry.id   AF-A0A4Y3WBS1-F1
#
_cell.length_a   1.000
_cell.length_b   1.000
_cell.length_c   1.000
_cell.angle_alpha   90.00
_cell.angle_beta   90.00
_cell.angle_gamma   90.00
#
_symmetry.space_group_name_H-M   'P 1'
#
loop_
_entity.id
_entity.type
_entity.pdbx_description
1 polymer ?
#
loop_
_entity_poly.entity_id
_entity_poly.type
_entity_poly.pdbx_seq_one_letter_code
_entity_poly.pdbx_strand_id
1 'polypeptide(L)'
;MKQVDRDGVNAVEGIFIRELKWIFREQTIADWGIDAHVEVTNRDEPIGRLLALQIKSGKSFFRKRGDNFVFYGEGRHLRYWRNHSLPVAIILHDPDSGLTLWQRVDEELIKCGKNDRWSIEIPTNQVLNADAREGLEKGVSDITAFRRLRLTFDLPLIREFAAQKHIRFSIDEWVNKSLGFRDCSVYFNNPDKDGNPNHVIGAWWPTHSIGEYFANVWPWLSYNYIEDPPQCMGWDEVEGHEVQVELNEIGKGFLTLEDYYANGAQAIDPEIPDYPELQYDPEAEEFYAWLEEEERQKSNATGETSSS
;
A
#
# COMPACT_ATOMS: atom_id res chain seq x y z
N MET A 1 -33.58 -15.37 -0.82
CA MET A 1 -33.11 -14.70 -2.06
C MET A 1 -34.18 -14.84 -3.13
N LYS A 2 -34.52 -13.78 -3.88
CA LYS A 2 -35.51 -13.89 -4.97
C LYS A 2 -34.90 -14.67 -6.14
N GLN A 3 -35.73 -15.29 -6.99
CA GLN A 3 -35.25 -16.07 -8.14
C GLN A 3 -34.35 -15.26 -9.08
N VAL A 4 -34.72 -14.01 -9.36
CA VAL A 4 -33.94 -13.07 -10.18
C VAL A 4 -32.54 -12.80 -9.61
N ASP A 5 -32.43 -12.69 -8.28
CA ASP A 5 -31.14 -12.47 -7.62
C ASP A 5 -30.23 -13.70 -7.79
N ARG A 6 -30.81 -14.92 -7.66
CA ARG A 6 -30.08 -16.19 -7.86
C ARG A 6 -29.60 -16.35 -9.30
N ASP A 7 -30.46 -16.02 -10.27
CA ASP A 7 -30.10 -16.08 -11.69
C ASP A 7 -28.93 -15.14 -12.01
N GLY A 8 -28.94 -13.95 -11.41
CA GLY A 8 -27.83 -13.00 -11.54
C GLY A 8 -26.51 -13.50 -10.96
N VAL A 9 -26.53 -14.10 -9.77
CA VAL A 9 -25.33 -14.69 -9.16
C VAL A 9 -24.75 -15.80 -10.04
N ASN A 10 -25.60 -16.71 -10.53
CA ASN A 10 -25.17 -17.81 -11.39
C ASN A 10 -24.57 -17.31 -12.73
N ALA A 11 -25.17 -16.27 -13.32
CA ALA A 11 -24.67 -15.69 -14.56
C ALA A 11 -23.28 -15.06 -14.37
N VAL A 12 -23.12 -14.28 -13.29
CA VAL A 12 -21.85 -13.65 -12.93
C VAL A 12 -20.77 -14.69 -12.59
N GLU A 13 -21.10 -15.70 -11.79
CA GLU A 13 -20.22 -16.83 -11.49
C GLU A 13 -19.71 -17.50 -12.78
N GLY A 14 -20.62 -17.77 -13.73
CA GLY A 14 -20.28 -18.35 -15.01
C GLY A 14 -19.25 -17.54 -15.78
N ILE A 15 -19.36 -16.21 -15.80
CA ILE A 15 -18.40 -15.32 -16.47
C ILE A 15 -17.03 -15.37 -15.77
N PHE A 16 -16.98 -15.27 -14.45
CA PHE A 16 -15.72 -15.33 -13.71
C PHE A 16 -14.98 -16.65 -13.90
N ILE A 17 -15.69 -17.78 -13.83
CA ILE A 17 -15.08 -19.11 -13.98
C ILE A 17 -14.67 -19.38 -15.43
N ARG A 18 -15.54 -19.07 -16.40
CA ARG A 18 -15.34 -19.52 -17.80
C ARG A 18 -14.49 -18.56 -18.61
N GLU A 19 -14.68 -17.26 -18.44
CA GLU A 19 -14.02 -16.23 -19.25
C GLU A 19 -12.78 -15.68 -18.55
N LEU A 20 -12.91 -15.26 -17.28
CA LEU A 20 -11.79 -14.69 -16.52
C LEU A 20 -10.85 -15.74 -15.92
N LYS A 21 -11.32 -16.99 -15.80
CA LYS A 21 -10.62 -18.13 -15.15
C LYS A 21 -10.32 -17.92 -13.67
N TRP A 22 -11.13 -17.11 -12.99
CA TRP A 22 -10.95 -16.81 -11.57
C TRP A 22 -11.74 -17.77 -10.69
N ILE A 23 -11.33 -17.90 -9.43
CA ILE A 23 -12.08 -18.68 -8.44
C ILE A 23 -13.21 -17.81 -7.91
N PHE A 24 -14.44 -18.29 -8.00
CA PHE A 24 -15.62 -17.62 -7.48
C PHE A 24 -16.11 -18.30 -6.20
N ARG A 25 -16.43 -17.52 -5.18
CA ARG A 25 -16.94 -17.99 -3.88
C ARG A 25 -18.16 -17.19 -3.47
N GLU A 26 -19.36 -17.76 -3.66
CA GLU A 26 -20.61 -17.16 -3.21
C GLU A 26 -20.62 -16.99 -1.68
N GLN A 27 -21.18 -15.88 -1.19
CA GLN A 27 -21.45 -15.65 0.23
C GLN A 27 -22.93 -15.93 0.52
N THR A 28 -23.20 -17.06 1.17
CA THR A 28 -24.57 -17.54 1.40
C THR A 28 -25.34 -16.78 2.50
N ILE A 29 -24.65 -15.96 3.31
CA ILE A 29 -25.22 -15.15 4.38
C ILE A 29 -24.98 -13.67 4.04
N ALA A 30 -25.98 -13.01 3.47
CA ALA A 30 -25.86 -11.64 2.96
C ALA A 30 -26.63 -10.63 3.83
N ASP A 31 -26.03 -10.21 4.95
CA ASP A 31 -26.65 -9.19 5.82
C ASP A 31 -26.22 -7.75 5.46
N TRP A 32 -25.08 -7.57 4.77
CA TRP A 32 -24.48 -6.25 4.54
C TRP A 32 -24.14 -5.93 3.06
N GLY A 33 -24.50 -6.80 2.12
CA GLY A 33 -24.44 -6.49 0.68
C GLY A 33 -23.11 -6.84 -0.01
N ILE A 34 -22.47 -7.94 0.36
CA ILE A 34 -21.49 -8.63 -0.50
C ILE A 34 -22.07 -10.00 -0.81
N ASP A 35 -22.15 -10.33 -2.10
CA ASP A 35 -22.79 -11.57 -2.57
C ASP A 35 -21.74 -12.62 -2.93
N ALA A 36 -20.50 -12.22 -3.26
CA ALA A 36 -19.43 -13.14 -3.59
C ALA A 36 -18.05 -12.52 -3.38
N HIS A 37 -17.05 -13.39 -3.26
CA HIS A 37 -15.64 -13.06 -3.41
C HIS A 37 -15.09 -13.77 -4.64
N VAL A 38 -14.23 -13.09 -5.38
CA VAL A 38 -13.44 -13.70 -6.46
C VAL A 38 -11.95 -13.59 -6.16
N GLU A 39 -11.20 -14.60 -6.55
CA GLU A 39 -9.75 -14.63 -6.41
C GLU A 39 -9.10 -14.77 -7.77
N VAL A 40 -8.16 -13.86 -8.02
CA VAL A 40 -7.35 -13.85 -9.24
C VAL A 40 -6.49 -15.10 -9.28
N THR A 41 -6.40 -15.69 -10.46
CA THR A 41 -5.53 -16.84 -10.75
C THR A 41 -4.45 -16.43 -11.75
N ASN A 42 -3.27 -17.03 -11.64
CA ASN A 42 -2.22 -16.97 -12.63
C ASN A 42 -1.89 -18.41 -13.06
N ARG A 43 -2.04 -18.73 -14.36
CA ARG A 43 -1.89 -20.10 -14.88
C ARG A 43 -2.67 -21.14 -14.04
N ASP A 44 -3.93 -20.82 -13.74
CA ASP A 44 -4.85 -21.62 -12.92
C ASP A 44 -4.48 -21.75 -11.43
N GLU A 45 -3.41 -21.11 -10.96
CA GLU A 45 -3.05 -21.07 -9.53
C GLU A 45 -3.60 -19.80 -8.84
N PRO A 46 -4.30 -19.92 -7.70
CA PRO A 46 -4.72 -18.76 -6.91
C PRO A 46 -3.51 -17.96 -6.40
N ILE A 47 -3.54 -16.63 -6.57
CA ILE A 47 -2.44 -15.75 -6.13
C ILE A 47 -2.78 -14.93 -4.88
N GLY A 48 -3.85 -15.24 -4.15
CA GLY A 48 -4.20 -14.55 -2.90
C GLY A 48 -4.70 -13.11 -3.10
N ARG A 49 -5.04 -12.72 -4.33
CA ARG A 49 -5.59 -11.39 -4.66
C ARG A 49 -7.11 -11.49 -4.80
N LEU A 50 -7.84 -11.00 -3.79
CA LEU A 50 -9.30 -11.13 -3.72
C LEU A 50 -10.04 -9.80 -3.94
N LEU A 51 -11.14 -9.89 -4.68
CA LEU A 51 -12.10 -8.80 -4.91
C LEU A 51 -13.47 -9.22 -4.37
N ALA A 52 -14.14 -8.32 -3.67
CA ALA A 52 -15.51 -8.53 -3.21
C ALA A 52 -16.52 -7.99 -4.23
N LEU A 53 -17.62 -8.70 -4.40
CA LEU A 53 -18.64 -8.39 -5.40
C LEU A 53 -19.98 -8.13 -4.71
N GLN A 54 -20.60 -7.01 -5.06
CA GLN A 54 -22.04 -6.84 -4.92
C GLN A 54 -22.66 -7.02 -6.31
N ILE A 55 -23.59 -7.96 -6.43
CA ILE A 55 -24.32 -8.31 -7.64
C ILE A 55 -25.76 -7.79 -7.49
N LYS A 56 -26.22 -7.04 -8.49
CA LYS A 56 -27.60 -6.56 -8.60
C LYS A 56 -28.19 -7.04 -9.91
N SER A 57 -29.21 -7.89 -9.82
CA SER A 57 -29.86 -8.49 -10.98
C SER A 57 -31.23 -7.88 -11.23
N GLY A 58 -31.50 -7.47 -12.47
CA GLY A 58 -32.77 -6.93 -12.91
C GLY A 58 -32.65 -5.62 -13.70
N LYS A 59 -33.54 -5.47 -14.68
CA LYS A 59 -33.61 -4.31 -15.58
C LYS A 59 -33.75 -2.96 -14.89
N SER A 60 -34.30 -2.92 -13.67
CA SER A 60 -34.49 -1.69 -12.89
C SER A 60 -33.18 -1.02 -12.45
N PHE A 61 -32.07 -1.77 -12.45
CA PHE A 61 -30.73 -1.27 -12.16
C PHE A 61 -30.05 -0.62 -13.38
N PHE A 62 -30.52 -0.91 -14.60
CA PHE A 62 -29.98 -0.34 -15.85
C PHE A 62 -30.62 1.00 -16.17
N ARG A 63 -30.20 2.06 -15.46
CA ARG A 63 -30.66 3.43 -15.67
C ARG A 63 -29.64 4.19 -16.50
N LYS A 64 -30.07 4.78 -17.63
CA LYS A 64 -29.17 5.59 -18.48
C LYS A 64 -28.86 6.96 -17.88
N ARG A 65 -27.63 7.42 -18.08
CA ARG A 65 -27.17 8.80 -17.86
C ARG A 65 -26.17 9.14 -18.98
N GLY A 66 -26.62 9.93 -19.95
CA GLY A 66 -25.87 10.13 -21.19
C GLY A 66 -25.66 8.79 -21.92
N ASP A 67 -24.42 8.53 -22.33
CA ASP A 67 -24.02 7.29 -23.00
C ASP A 67 -23.72 6.13 -22.03
N ASN A 68 -23.77 6.38 -20.72
CA ASN A 68 -23.44 5.42 -19.68
C ASN A 68 -24.68 4.96 -18.90
N PHE A 69 -24.48 3.97 -18.04
CA PHE A 69 -25.43 3.62 -16.99
C PHE A 69 -25.06 4.27 -15.66
N VAL A 70 -26.01 4.33 -14.74
CA VAL A 70 -25.78 4.83 -13.38
C VAL A 70 -26.43 3.93 -12.35
N PHE A 71 -25.64 3.53 -11.35
CA PHE A 71 -26.14 2.89 -10.15
C PHE A 71 -26.38 3.94 -9.07
N TYR A 72 -27.48 3.80 -8.33
CA TYR A 72 -27.82 4.63 -7.18
C TYR A 72 -27.85 3.78 -5.92
N GLY A 73 -27.10 4.18 -4.90
CA GLY A 73 -27.00 3.44 -3.65
C GLY A 73 -27.42 4.24 -2.41
N GLU A 74 -27.45 3.52 -1.29
CA GLU A 74 -27.63 4.08 0.06
C GLU A 74 -26.29 4.20 0.76
N GLY A 75 -26.12 5.24 1.57
CA GLY A 75 -24.87 5.53 2.24
C GLY A 75 -24.45 4.47 3.23
N ARG A 76 -25.38 3.72 3.82
CA ARG A 76 -25.05 2.54 4.66
C ARG A 76 -24.24 1.48 3.89
N HIS A 77 -24.61 1.19 2.64
CA HIS A 77 -23.89 0.22 1.82
C HIS A 77 -22.54 0.79 1.40
N LEU A 78 -22.48 2.08 1.06
CA LEU A 78 -21.22 2.74 0.71
C LEU A 78 -20.23 2.73 1.86
N ARG A 79 -20.67 3.05 3.09
CA ARG A 79 -19.83 2.99 4.29
C ARG A 79 -19.31 1.57 4.53
N TYR A 80 -20.17 0.57 4.37
CA TYR A 80 -19.75 -0.82 4.51
C TYR A 80 -18.72 -1.21 3.44
N TRP A 81 -18.97 -0.88 2.16
CA TRP A 81 -18.06 -1.19 1.06
C TRP A 81 -16.71 -0.46 1.16
N ARG A 82 -16.70 0.81 1.59
CA ARG A 82 -15.48 1.59 1.82
C ARG A 82 -14.61 1.03 2.93
N ASN A 83 -15.23 0.49 3.98
CA ASN A 83 -14.52 -0.10 5.12
C ASN A 83 -14.28 -1.61 4.95
N HIS A 84 -14.67 -2.19 3.81
CA HIS A 84 -14.50 -3.61 3.57
C HIS A 84 -13.00 -3.91 3.36
N SER A 85 -12.50 -4.98 3.99
CA SER A 85 -11.07 -5.34 3.92
C SER A 85 -10.63 -5.73 2.50
N LEU A 86 -11.57 -6.14 1.65
CA LEU A 86 -11.36 -6.34 0.22
C LEU A 86 -11.95 -5.18 -0.57
N PRO A 87 -11.30 -4.75 -1.66
CA PRO A 87 -11.90 -3.82 -2.62
C PRO A 87 -13.21 -4.39 -3.15
N VAL A 88 -14.18 -3.51 -3.42
CA VAL A 88 -15.53 -3.90 -3.83
C VAL A 88 -15.80 -3.47 -5.27
N ALA A 89 -16.39 -4.36 -6.06
CA ALA A 89 -16.98 -4.04 -7.36
C ALA A 89 -18.49 -4.26 -7.34
N ILE A 90 -19.22 -3.35 -7.99
CA ILE A 90 -20.66 -3.48 -8.25
C ILE A 90 -20.83 -4.11 -9.63
N ILE A 91 -21.63 -5.17 -9.69
CA ILE A 91 -21.98 -5.88 -10.91
C ILE A 91 -23.48 -5.73 -11.14
N LEU A 92 -23.86 -5.28 -12.34
CA LEU A 92 -25.25 -5.21 -12.78
C LEU A 92 -25.50 -6.29 -13.81
N HIS A 93 -26.52 -7.11 -13.61
CA HIS A 93 -26.94 -8.13 -14.57
C HIS A 93 -28.37 -7.90 -15.03
N ASP A 94 -28.61 -7.86 -16.34
CA ASP A 94 -29.94 -7.82 -16.92
C ASP A 94 -30.34 -9.22 -17.39
N PRO A 95 -31.24 -9.93 -16.69
CA PRO A 95 -31.62 -11.29 -17.05
C PRO A 95 -32.37 -11.39 -18.39
N ASP A 96 -32.97 -10.29 -18.86
CA ASP A 96 -33.72 -10.28 -20.13
C ASP A 96 -32.78 -10.27 -21.34
N SER A 97 -31.69 -9.49 -21.26
CA SER A 97 -30.73 -9.31 -22.36
C SER A 97 -29.44 -10.12 -22.20
N GLY A 98 -29.16 -10.61 -20.99
CA GLY A 98 -27.89 -11.25 -20.62
C GLY A 98 -26.74 -10.26 -20.41
N LEU A 99 -26.98 -8.94 -20.56
CA LEU A 99 -25.95 -7.94 -20.40
C LEU A 99 -25.48 -7.88 -18.95
N THR A 100 -24.17 -8.01 -18.75
CA THR A 100 -23.54 -7.87 -17.44
C THR A 100 -22.50 -6.76 -17.49
N LEU A 101 -22.68 -5.74 -16.66
CA LEU A 101 -21.77 -4.59 -16.54
C LEU A 101 -21.12 -4.56 -15.17
N TRP A 102 -19.93 -3.98 -15.08
CA TRP A 102 -19.20 -3.87 -13.82
C TRP A 102 -18.58 -2.50 -13.62
N GLN A 103 -18.40 -2.11 -12.35
CA GLN A 103 -17.63 -0.93 -11.98
C GLN A 103 -17.01 -1.12 -10.60
N ARG A 104 -15.78 -0.63 -10.41
CA ARG A 104 -15.14 -0.62 -9.09
C ARG A 104 -15.71 0.49 -8.23
N VAL A 105 -15.87 0.22 -6.93
CA VAL A 105 -16.35 1.20 -5.96
C VAL A 105 -15.16 2.00 -5.44
N ASP A 106 -14.61 2.86 -6.29
CA ASP A 106 -13.47 3.73 -5.95
C ASP A 106 -13.95 5.14 -5.55
N GLU A 107 -13.28 5.77 -4.57
CA GLU A 107 -13.64 7.10 -4.02
C GLU A 107 -13.86 8.15 -5.12
N GLU A 108 -12.98 8.20 -6.11
CA GLU A 108 -12.97 9.17 -7.21
C GLU A 108 -14.19 9.06 -8.14
N LEU A 109 -14.80 7.88 -8.21
CA LEU A 109 -15.96 7.61 -9.08
C LEU A 109 -17.29 7.85 -8.37
N ILE A 110 -17.27 8.03 -7.05
CA ILE A 110 -18.47 8.20 -6.22
C ILE A 110 -18.92 9.65 -6.22
N LYS A 111 -20.18 9.87 -6.61
CA LYS A 111 -20.85 11.17 -6.48
C LYS A 111 -21.87 11.12 -5.35
N CYS A 112 -21.61 11.85 -4.27
CA CYS A 112 -22.53 11.97 -3.13
C CYS A 112 -23.73 12.87 -3.50
N GLY A 113 -24.92 12.45 -3.10
CA GLY A 113 -26.18 13.19 -3.25
C GLY A 113 -26.79 13.57 -1.91
N LYS A 114 -27.99 14.14 -1.94
CA LYS A 114 -28.77 14.48 -0.73
C LYS A 114 -29.31 13.21 -0.07
N ASN A 115 -29.62 13.29 1.23
CA ASN A 115 -30.29 12.24 2.02
C ASN A 115 -29.53 10.90 2.08
N ASP A 116 -28.21 10.94 2.29
CA ASP A 116 -27.35 9.74 2.38
C ASP A 116 -27.48 8.84 1.14
N ARG A 117 -27.70 9.45 -0.04
CA ARG A 117 -27.71 8.77 -1.34
C ARG A 117 -26.42 9.07 -2.08
N TRP A 118 -26.03 8.15 -2.95
CA TRP A 118 -24.86 8.33 -3.80
C TRP A 118 -25.11 7.66 -5.15
N SER A 119 -24.26 7.99 -6.12
CA SER A 119 -24.29 7.36 -7.43
C SER A 119 -22.89 7.09 -7.96
N ILE A 120 -22.79 6.10 -8.84
CA ILE A 120 -21.59 5.78 -9.61
C ILE A 120 -21.99 5.50 -11.05
N GLU A 121 -21.22 6.05 -11.98
CA GLU A 121 -21.44 5.84 -13.41
C GLU A 121 -20.72 4.57 -13.87
N ILE A 122 -21.42 3.78 -14.68
CA ILE A 122 -20.97 2.51 -15.22
C ILE A 122 -20.94 2.66 -16.74
N PRO A 123 -19.75 2.89 -17.32
CA PRO A 123 -19.58 2.99 -18.77
C PRO A 123 -20.14 1.79 -19.53
N THR A 124 -20.67 2.02 -20.73
CA THR A 124 -21.25 0.94 -21.55
C THR A 124 -20.24 -0.07 -22.07
N ASN A 125 -18.96 0.33 -22.15
CA ASN A 125 -17.86 -0.56 -22.51
C ASN A 125 -17.32 -1.38 -21.32
N GLN A 126 -17.81 -1.16 -20.10
CA GLN A 126 -17.47 -1.95 -18.92
C GLN A 126 -18.29 -3.25 -18.86
N VAL A 127 -18.26 -4.02 -19.95
CA VAL A 127 -18.91 -5.32 -20.03
C VAL A 127 -18.08 -6.33 -19.22
N LEU A 128 -18.75 -7.15 -18.42
CA LEU A 128 -18.09 -8.22 -17.68
C LEU A 128 -17.87 -9.39 -18.62
N ASN A 129 -16.63 -9.54 -19.09
CA ASN A 129 -16.16 -10.58 -20.00
C ASN A 129 -14.65 -10.76 -19.79
N ALA A 130 -13.96 -11.50 -20.68
CA ALA A 130 -12.50 -11.66 -20.62
C ALA A 130 -11.71 -10.34 -20.61
N ASP A 131 -12.17 -9.29 -21.31
CA ASP A 131 -11.49 -7.99 -21.40
C ASP A 131 -11.57 -7.18 -20.09
N ALA A 132 -12.51 -7.53 -19.20
CA ALA A 132 -12.66 -6.89 -17.89
C ALA A 132 -11.47 -7.14 -16.95
N ARG A 133 -10.64 -8.15 -17.26
CA ARG A 133 -9.61 -8.67 -16.36
C ARG A 133 -8.68 -7.58 -15.82
N GLU A 134 -8.03 -6.83 -16.70
CA GLU A 134 -7.04 -5.81 -16.30
C GLU A 134 -7.68 -4.72 -15.43
N GLY A 135 -8.90 -4.30 -15.79
CA GLY A 135 -9.61 -3.26 -15.06
C GLY A 135 -10.10 -3.70 -13.69
N LEU A 136 -10.51 -4.96 -13.54
CA LEU A 136 -10.90 -5.55 -12.26
C LEU A 136 -9.69 -5.85 -11.36
N GLU A 137 -8.53 -6.19 -11.93
CA GLU A 137 -7.29 -6.45 -11.18
C GLU A 137 -6.67 -5.17 -10.61
N LYS A 138 -6.90 -4.01 -11.23
CA LYS A 138 -6.48 -2.72 -10.68
C LYS A 138 -7.11 -2.57 -9.30
N GLY A 139 -6.30 -2.34 -8.27
CA GLY A 139 -6.74 -2.13 -6.89
C GLY A 139 -7.20 -3.35 -6.10
N VAL A 140 -7.21 -4.57 -6.68
CA VAL A 140 -7.28 -5.82 -5.89
C VAL A 140 -6.08 -5.85 -4.97
N SER A 141 -6.30 -5.98 -3.63
CA SER A 141 -5.29 -5.79 -2.57
C SER A 141 -3.89 -5.96 -3.11
N ASP A 142 -3.26 -4.82 -3.43
CA ASP A 142 -1.99 -4.86 -4.11
C ASP A 142 -0.98 -5.44 -3.13
N ILE A 143 -0.12 -6.33 -3.62
CA ILE A 143 0.99 -6.87 -2.84
C ILE A 143 1.81 -5.74 -2.22
N THR A 144 1.84 -4.56 -2.86
CA THR A 144 2.44 -3.32 -2.33
C THR A 144 1.79 -2.85 -1.01
N ALA A 145 0.47 -2.91 -0.87
CA ALA A 145 -0.21 -2.51 0.37
C ALA A 145 0.13 -3.46 1.52
N PHE A 146 0.11 -4.77 1.26
CA PHE A 146 0.55 -5.77 2.24
C PHE A 146 2.02 -5.61 2.62
N ARG A 147 2.91 -5.35 1.65
CA ARG A 147 4.32 -5.08 1.90
C ARG A 147 4.52 -3.84 2.79
N ARG A 148 3.78 -2.77 2.54
CA ARG A 148 3.79 -1.57 3.40
C ARG A 148 3.32 -1.88 4.82
N LEU A 149 2.17 -2.54 4.97
CA LEU A 149 1.63 -2.92 6.28
C LEU A 149 2.62 -3.80 7.05
N ARG A 150 3.27 -4.76 6.40
CA ARG A 150 4.30 -5.60 7.02
C ARG A 150 5.43 -4.77 7.59
N LEU A 151 6.02 -3.86 6.80
CA LEU A 151 7.07 -2.96 7.29
C LEU A 151 6.59 -2.11 8.47
N THR A 152 5.36 -1.58 8.40
CA THR A 152 4.77 -0.80 9.50
C THR A 152 4.61 -1.62 10.78
N PHE A 153 4.13 -2.87 10.70
CA PHE A 153 4.01 -3.75 11.87
C PHE A 153 5.38 -4.17 12.43
N ASP A 154 6.37 -4.34 11.56
CA ASP A 154 7.73 -4.71 11.94
C ASP A 154 8.53 -3.51 12.50
N LEU A 155 8.05 -2.27 12.37
CA LEU A 155 8.79 -1.06 12.76
C LEU A 155 9.44 -1.11 14.15
N PRO A 156 8.78 -1.57 15.24
CA PRO A 156 9.42 -1.69 16.54
C PRO A 156 10.63 -2.64 16.52
N LEU A 157 10.51 -3.74 15.80
CA LEU A 157 11.56 -4.75 15.65
C LEU A 157 12.70 -4.23 14.77
N ILE A 158 12.38 -3.52 13.67
CA ILE A 158 13.38 -2.88 12.80
C ILE A 158 14.23 -1.89 13.61
N ARG A 159 13.60 -1.07 14.46
CA ARG A 159 14.31 -0.12 15.35
C ARG A 159 15.18 -0.85 16.38
N GLU A 160 14.66 -1.90 16.99
CA GLU A 160 15.41 -2.70 17.96
C GLU A 160 16.65 -3.34 17.32
N PHE A 161 16.50 -3.92 16.13
CA PHE A 161 17.58 -4.54 15.37
C PHE A 161 18.63 -3.51 14.94
N ALA A 162 18.20 -2.32 14.49
CA ALA A 162 19.12 -1.24 14.11
C ALA A 162 20.03 -0.80 15.26
N ALA A 163 19.63 -1.00 16.51
CA ALA A 163 20.43 -0.67 17.70
C ALA A 163 21.47 -1.76 18.04
N GLN A 164 21.41 -2.94 17.43
CA GLN A 164 22.31 -4.06 17.72
C GLN A 164 23.51 -4.08 16.79
N LYS A 165 24.67 -4.52 17.29
CA LYS A 165 25.88 -4.66 16.48
C LYS A 165 25.96 -6.00 15.78
N HIS A 166 25.51 -7.06 16.45
CA HIS A 166 25.54 -8.43 15.92
C HIS A 166 24.19 -9.09 16.18
N ILE A 167 23.58 -9.64 15.15
CA ILE A 167 22.30 -10.31 15.22
C ILE A 167 22.45 -11.67 14.57
N ARG A 168 22.10 -12.72 15.31
CA ARG A 168 22.13 -14.10 14.84
C ARG A 168 20.74 -14.68 14.86
N PHE A 169 20.36 -15.34 13.77
CA PHE A 169 19.14 -16.13 13.66
C PHE A 169 19.50 -17.61 13.64
N SER A 170 18.72 -18.37 14.40
CA SER A 170 18.65 -19.83 14.35
C SER A 170 17.25 -20.19 13.85
N ILE A 171 17.17 -20.82 12.68
CA ILE A 171 15.90 -21.09 11.99
C ILE A 171 15.82 -22.59 11.72
N ASP A 172 14.72 -23.22 12.14
CA ASP A 172 14.51 -24.65 11.94
C ASP A 172 13.79 -24.90 10.60
N GLU A 173 14.36 -25.75 9.74
CA GLU A 173 13.72 -26.23 8.52
C GLU A 173 13.33 -27.71 8.65
N TRP A 174 12.03 -27.98 8.57
CA TRP A 174 11.48 -29.34 8.54
C TRP A 174 11.42 -29.85 7.10
N VAL A 175 12.54 -30.38 6.61
CA VAL A 175 12.75 -30.76 5.20
C VAL A 175 11.73 -31.72 4.61
N ASN A 176 11.07 -32.54 5.45
CA ASN A 176 10.08 -33.54 5.02
C ASN A 176 8.62 -33.08 5.21
N LYS A 177 8.36 -31.80 5.52
CA LYS A 177 7.02 -31.27 5.80
C LYS A 177 6.69 -30.10 4.87
N SER A 178 5.44 -30.00 4.43
CA SER A 178 4.95 -28.91 3.56
C SER A 178 4.99 -27.51 4.18
N LEU A 179 5.16 -27.44 5.51
CA LEU A 179 5.51 -26.22 6.26
C LEU A 179 6.95 -26.40 6.74
N GLY A 180 7.89 -26.04 5.86
CA GLY A 180 9.33 -26.28 6.00
C GLY A 180 9.93 -25.43 7.11
N PHE A 181 10.10 -24.12 6.87
CA PHE A 181 10.64 -23.24 7.90
C PHE A 181 9.67 -22.99 9.05
N ARG A 182 10.19 -23.16 10.26
CA ARG A 182 9.51 -22.94 11.54
C ARG A 182 10.44 -22.21 12.49
N ASP A 183 9.83 -21.61 13.51
CA ASP A 183 10.45 -21.14 14.74
C ASP A 183 11.82 -20.46 14.53
N CYS A 184 11.80 -19.14 14.35
CA CYS A 184 13.04 -18.36 14.25
C CYS A 184 13.43 -17.81 15.62
N SER A 185 14.58 -18.25 16.14
CA SER A 185 15.16 -17.75 17.38
C SER A 185 16.19 -16.66 17.08
N VAL A 186 16.04 -15.51 17.73
CA VAL A 186 16.87 -14.32 17.53
C VAL A 186 17.77 -14.08 18.74
N TYR A 187 19.06 -13.86 18.48
CA TYR A 187 20.07 -13.58 19.51
C TYR A 187 20.78 -12.26 19.18
N PHE A 188 20.82 -11.35 20.15
CA PHE A 188 21.50 -10.06 20.05
C PHE A 188 22.83 -10.05 20.78
N ASN A 189 23.87 -9.61 20.09
CA ASN A 189 25.22 -9.42 20.61
C ASN A 189 25.76 -10.62 21.41
N ASN A 190 25.30 -11.83 21.09
CA ASN A 190 25.69 -13.07 21.73
C ASN A 190 26.39 -13.98 20.70
N PRO A 191 27.74 -14.07 20.75
CA PRO A 191 28.51 -14.84 19.78
C PRO A 191 28.37 -16.35 19.95
N ASP A 192 27.94 -16.84 21.11
CA ASP A 192 27.96 -18.27 21.45
C ASP A 192 26.55 -18.89 21.54
N LYS A 193 25.48 -18.09 21.39
CA LYS A 193 24.07 -18.47 21.66
C LYS A 193 23.80 -19.00 23.08
N ASP A 194 24.73 -18.82 24.01
CA ASP A 194 24.54 -19.28 25.36
C ASP A 194 23.45 -18.43 26.05
N GLY A 195 22.32 -19.07 26.36
CA GLY A 195 21.17 -18.44 27.04
C GLY A 195 19.85 -18.53 26.28
N ASN A 196 18.83 -17.87 26.81
CA ASN A 196 17.53 -17.80 26.13
C ASN A 196 17.60 -16.82 24.95
N PRO A 197 16.93 -17.11 23.83
CA PRO A 197 16.82 -16.18 22.72
C PRO A 197 16.15 -14.87 23.18
N ASN A 198 16.57 -13.75 22.59
CA ASN A 198 15.94 -12.45 22.80
C ASN A 198 14.51 -12.46 22.27
N HIS A 199 14.29 -13.09 21.11
CA HIS A 199 12.96 -13.29 20.52
C HIS A 199 12.81 -14.70 19.98
N VAL A 200 11.59 -15.25 20.08
CA VAL A 200 11.19 -16.49 19.39
C VAL A 200 9.98 -16.17 18.53
N ILE A 201 10.17 -16.25 17.22
CA ILE A 201 9.14 -15.97 16.22
C ILE A 201 8.55 -17.30 15.77
N GLY A 202 7.46 -17.72 16.41
CA GLY A 202 6.73 -18.96 16.09
C GLY A 202 5.85 -18.82 14.85
N ALA A 203 6.45 -18.69 13.68
CA ALA A 203 5.75 -18.57 12.40
C ALA A 203 6.15 -19.69 11.44
N TRP A 204 5.17 -20.29 10.76
CA TRP A 204 5.38 -21.45 9.89
C TRP A 204 5.19 -21.07 8.43
N TRP A 205 6.16 -21.41 7.58
CA TRP A 205 6.19 -20.95 6.20
C TRP A 205 6.31 -22.11 5.21
N PRO A 206 5.46 -22.15 4.16
CA PRO A 206 5.43 -23.23 3.18
C PRO A 206 6.51 -23.03 2.10
N THR A 207 7.78 -22.96 2.49
CA THR A 207 8.92 -22.96 1.56
C THR A 207 10.11 -23.70 2.18
N HIS A 208 10.98 -24.17 1.30
CA HIS A 208 12.29 -24.79 1.59
C HIS A 208 13.45 -23.96 1.01
N SER A 209 13.14 -22.76 0.50
CA SER A 209 14.14 -21.81 0.02
C SER A 209 14.37 -20.76 1.10
N ILE A 210 15.56 -20.77 1.72
CA ILE A 210 15.95 -19.75 2.69
C ILE A 210 15.86 -18.33 2.08
N GLY A 211 16.12 -18.21 0.77
CA GLY A 211 16.00 -16.94 0.05
C GLY A 211 14.55 -16.46 -0.05
N GLU A 212 13.61 -17.35 -0.37
CA GLU A 212 12.19 -17.01 -0.37
C GLU A 212 11.66 -16.72 1.04
N TYR A 213 12.15 -17.45 2.04
CA TYR A 213 11.84 -17.20 3.43
C TYR A 213 12.25 -15.77 3.83
N PHE A 214 13.50 -15.37 3.60
CA PHE A 214 13.95 -14.00 3.90
C PHE A 214 13.20 -12.94 3.09
N ALA A 215 12.97 -13.18 1.79
CA ALA A 215 12.27 -12.21 0.94
C ALA A 215 10.82 -11.92 1.38
N ASN A 216 10.13 -12.91 1.98
CA ASN A 216 8.73 -12.79 2.37
C ASN A 216 8.55 -12.46 3.86
N VAL A 217 9.40 -13.03 4.72
CA VAL A 217 9.28 -12.90 6.18
C VAL A 217 10.08 -11.71 6.70
N TRP A 218 11.30 -11.55 6.19
CA TRP A 218 12.30 -10.59 6.66
C TRP A 218 12.80 -9.67 5.54
N PRO A 219 11.92 -8.99 4.78
CA PRO A 219 12.31 -8.25 3.57
C PRO A 219 13.27 -7.09 3.83
N TRP A 220 13.40 -6.66 5.09
CA TRP A 220 14.26 -5.57 5.55
C TRP A 220 15.62 -6.04 6.09
N LEU A 221 15.91 -7.34 6.03
CA LEU A 221 17.18 -7.94 6.42
C LEU A 221 17.95 -8.49 5.21
N SER A 222 19.27 -8.40 5.26
CA SER A 222 20.19 -9.28 4.53
C SER A 222 20.72 -10.34 5.49
N TYR A 223 21.10 -11.49 4.95
CA TYR A 223 21.64 -12.59 5.74
C TYR A 223 22.88 -13.18 5.09
N ASN A 224 23.78 -13.69 5.91
CA ASN A 224 24.92 -14.49 5.52
C ASN A 224 25.02 -15.68 6.48
N TYR A 225 25.32 -16.87 5.96
CA TYR A 225 25.55 -18.02 6.83
C TYR A 225 26.81 -17.82 7.67
N ILE A 226 26.75 -18.25 8.93
CA ILE A 226 27.89 -18.22 9.86
C ILE A 226 28.85 -19.37 9.55
N GLU A 227 28.29 -20.54 9.24
CA GLU A 227 29.00 -21.74 8.81
C GLU A 227 28.56 -22.12 7.40
N ASP A 228 28.98 -23.26 6.88
CA ASP A 228 28.46 -23.74 5.60
C ASP A 228 26.95 -24.02 5.72
N PRO A 229 26.15 -23.73 4.66
CA PRO A 229 24.75 -24.08 4.66
C PRO A 229 24.57 -25.59 4.86
N PRO A 230 23.49 -26.03 5.51
CA PRO A 230 23.24 -27.45 5.72
C PRO A 230 23.26 -28.18 4.37
N GLN A 231 24.01 -29.28 4.31
CA GLN A 231 24.05 -30.13 3.14
C GLN A 231 22.76 -30.94 3.15
N CYS A 232 21.71 -30.44 2.49
CA CYS A 232 20.37 -31.04 2.45
C CYS A 232 20.40 -32.46 1.85
N MET A 233 20.80 -33.43 2.65
CA MET A 233 20.95 -34.83 2.23
C MET A 233 19.66 -35.62 2.46
N GLY A 234 18.68 -35.04 3.17
CA GLY A 234 17.36 -35.65 3.45
C GLY A 234 17.39 -36.77 4.50
N TRP A 235 18.47 -36.89 5.27
CA TRP A 235 18.61 -37.89 6.35
C TRP A 235 18.07 -37.36 7.68
N ASP A 236 18.19 -36.05 7.92
CA ASP A 236 17.71 -35.39 9.13
C ASP A 236 16.25 -34.94 8.97
N GLU A 237 15.48 -34.99 10.06
CA GLU A 237 14.08 -34.54 10.05
C GLU A 237 13.96 -33.02 10.15
N VAL A 238 14.95 -32.37 10.76
CA VAL A 238 15.06 -30.92 10.97
C VAL A 238 16.48 -30.49 10.67
N GLU A 239 16.63 -29.47 9.84
CA GLU A 239 17.90 -28.81 9.52
C GLU A 239 17.92 -27.40 10.12
N GLY A 240 18.99 -27.06 10.85
CA GLY A 240 19.14 -25.75 11.48
C GLY A 240 19.93 -24.79 10.60
N HIS A 241 19.35 -23.64 10.28
CA HIS A 241 20.02 -22.56 9.54
C HIS A 241 20.54 -21.52 10.51
N GLU A 242 21.85 -21.33 10.49
CA GLU A 242 22.54 -20.37 11.34
C GLU A 242 23.10 -19.23 10.52
N VAL A 243 22.43 -18.09 10.64
CA VAL A 243 22.74 -16.93 9.81
C VAL A 243 22.98 -15.70 10.67
N GLN A 244 23.95 -14.90 10.26
CA GLN A 244 24.12 -13.54 10.73
C GLN A 244 23.26 -12.63 9.85
N VAL A 245 22.53 -11.71 10.47
CA VAL A 245 21.65 -10.78 9.76
C VAL A 245 22.02 -9.34 10.05
N GLU A 246 21.74 -8.46 9.10
CA GLU A 246 21.89 -7.02 9.22
C GLU A 246 20.76 -6.31 8.46
N LEU A 247 20.49 -5.05 8.81
CA LEU A 247 19.52 -4.26 8.06
C LEU A 247 20.03 -4.04 6.63
N ASN A 248 19.20 -4.38 5.66
CA ASN A 248 19.46 -4.06 4.26
C ASN A 248 18.99 -2.62 3.94
N GLU A 249 19.11 -2.22 2.67
CA GLU A 249 18.72 -0.88 2.22
C GLU A 249 17.22 -0.58 2.36
N ILE A 250 16.35 -1.62 2.30
CA ILE A 250 14.91 -1.47 2.54
C ILE A 250 14.68 -1.12 4.02
N GLY A 251 15.31 -1.84 4.95
CA GLY A 251 15.19 -1.57 6.39
C GLY A 251 15.71 -0.19 6.78
N LYS A 252 16.91 0.19 6.29
CA LYS A 252 17.50 1.52 6.53
C LYS A 252 16.63 2.63 5.95
N GLY A 253 16.20 2.48 4.70
CA GLY A 253 15.35 3.47 4.02
C GLY A 253 13.99 3.63 4.70
N PHE A 254 13.39 2.54 5.19
CA PHE A 254 12.13 2.60 5.92
C PHE A 254 12.27 3.38 7.24
N LEU A 255 13.35 3.16 8.01
CA LEU A 255 13.63 3.96 9.20
C LEU A 255 13.78 5.45 8.88
N THR A 256 14.51 5.79 7.82
CA THR A 256 14.66 7.19 7.37
C THR A 256 13.31 7.84 7.06
N LEU A 257 12.41 7.12 6.37
CA LEU A 257 11.08 7.63 6.05
C LEU A 257 10.21 7.81 7.31
N GLU A 258 10.23 6.84 8.22
CA GLU A 258 9.46 6.93 9.47
C GLU A 258 9.96 8.06 10.37
N ASP A 259 11.28 8.29 10.44
CA ASP A 259 11.86 9.41 11.17
C ASP A 259 11.48 10.75 10.54
N TYR A 260 11.41 10.83 9.20
CA TYR A 260 10.87 12.00 8.49
C TYR A 260 9.38 12.22 8.78
N TYR A 261 8.54 11.17 8.76
CA TYR A 261 7.12 11.31 9.06
C TYR A 261 6.86 11.82 10.48
N ALA A 262 7.70 11.41 11.43
CA ALA A 262 7.59 11.86 12.82
C ALA A 262 8.12 13.29 13.05
N ASN A 263 9.22 13.67 12.39
CA ASN A 263 9.98 14.88 12.74
C ASN A 263 10.02 15.96 11.65
N GLY A 264 9.54 15.68 10.44
CA GLY A 264 9.66 16.55 9.27
C GLY A 264 11.05 16.52 8.63
N ALA A 265 11.24 17.27 7.55
CA ALA A 265 12.55 17.41 6.90
C ALA A 265 13.41 18.40 7.69
N GLN A 266 14.69 18.09 7.87
CA GLN A 266 15.64 19.06 8.39
C GLN A 266 15.86 20.17 7.36
N ALA A 267 15.80 21.43 7.80
CA ALA A 267 16.21 22.56 6.99
C ALA A 267 17.73 22.50 6.83
N ILE A 268 18.20 22.38 5.58
CA ILE A 268 19.62 22.50 5.25
C ILE A 268 19.80 23.94 4.79
N ASP A 269 20.29 24.79 5.70
CA ASP A 269 20.74 26.12 5.30
C ASP A 269 22.04 25.96 4.48
N PRO A 270 22.14 26.61 3.30
CA PRO A 270 23.37 26.55 2.53
C PRO A 270 24.51 27.17 3.35
N GLU A 271 25.70 26.57 3.30
CA GLU A 271 26.92 27.24 3.78
C GLU A 271 27.09 28.52 2.96
N ILE A 272 26.75 29.66 3.56
CA ILE A 272 27.04 30.97 2.99
C ILE A 272 28.56 31.14 3.16
N PRO A 273 29.33 31.28 2.06
CA PRO A 273 30.76 31.55 2.17
C PRO A 273 30.98 32.78 3.04
N ASP A 274 31.99 32.76 3.91
CA ASP A 274 32.46 33.97 4.58
C ASP A 274 32.85 34.97 3.50
N TYR A 275 31.98 35.94 3.24
CA TYR A 275 32.33 37.09 2.43
C TYR A 275 33.45 37.80 3.20
N PRO A 276 34.59 38.13 2.58
CA PRO A 276 35.59 38.97 3.23
C PRO A 276 34.87 40.22 3.76
N GLU A 277 35.16 40.63 5.01
CA GLU A 277 34.61 41.84 5.62
C GLU A 277 34.51 42.92 4.54
N LEU A 278 33.29 43.38 4.26
CA LEU A 278 33.04 44.45 3.31
C LEU A 278 34.03 45.58 3.63
N GLN A 279 34.95 45.87 2.71
CA GLN A 279 35.91 46.94 2.92
C GLN A 279 35.12 48.22 3.17
N TYR A 280 35.32 48.80 4.35
CA TYR A 280 34.74 50.09 4.68
C TYR A 280 35.28 51.13 3.69
N ASP A 281 34.39 51.66 2.85
CA ASP A 281 34.68 52.75 1.93
C ASP A 281 34.15 54.07 2.52
N PRO A 282 35.00 54.85 3.21
CA PRO A 282 34.58 56.13 3.79
C PRO A 282 34.10 57.14 2.73
N GLU A 283 34.55 57.04 1.48
CA GLU A 283 34.10 57.94 0.41
C GLU A 283 32.65 57.64 0.01
N ALA A 284 32.23 56.37 0.09
CA ALA A 284 30.84 55.99 -0.15
C ALA A 284 29.89 56.59 0.90
N GLU A 285 30.26 56.53 2.19
CA GLU A 285 29.47 57.14 3.27
C GLU A 285 29.38 58.67 3.12
N GLU A 286 30.48 59.34 2.77
CA GLU A 286 30.47 60.78 2.48
C GLU A 286 29.57 61.13 1.28
N PHE A 287 29.59 60.31 0.22
CA PHE A 287 28.74 60.49 -0.94
C PHE A 287 27.25 60.34 -0.61
N TYR A 288 26.87 59.33 0.18
CA TYR A 288 25.48 59.13 0.59
C TYR A 288 25.02 60.22 1.57
N ALA A 289 25.88 60.67 2.49
CA ALA A 289 25.58 61.82 3.35
C ALA A 289 25.38 63.11 2.55
N TRP A 290 26.21 63.35 1.52
CA TRP A 290 26.04 64.47 0.60
C TRP A 290 24.72 64.39 -0.19
N LEU A 291 24.36 63.19 -0.69
CA LEU A 291 23.09 62.95 -1.39
C LEU A 291 21.88 63.29 -0.49
N GLU A 292 21.89 62.83 0.75
CA GLU A 292 20.82 63.13 1.71
C GLU A 292 20.70 64.64 1.99
N GLU A 293 21.83 65.35 2.05
CA GLU A 293 21.84 66.79 2.28
C GLU A 293 21.36 67.60 1.06
N GLU A 294 21.75 67.18 -0.16
CA GLU A 294 21.21 67.70 -1.42
C GLU A 294 19.69 67.52 -1.52
N GLU A 295 19.17 66.33 -1.18
CA GLU A 295 17.73 66.06 -1.17
C GLU A 295 17.01 66.95 -0.16
N ARG A 296 17.59 67.12 1.04
CA ARG A 296 17.03 67.98 2.09
C ARG A 296 17.01 69.46 1.66
N GLN A 297 18.05 69.94 0.99
CA GLN A 297 18.10 71.32 0.46
C GLN A 297 17.10 71.54 -0.70
N LYS A 298 16.95 70.58 -1.61
CA LYS A 298 15.93 70.63 -2.67
C LYS A 298 14.52 70.65 -2.11
N SER A 299 14.26 69.88 -1.05
CA SER A 299 12.97 69.87 -0.35
C SER A 299 12.67 71.21 0.35
N ASN A 300 13.68 71.87 0.92
CA ASN A 300 13.48 73.17 1.58
C ASN A 300 13.30 74.32 0.57
N ALA A 301 14.04 74.32 -0.54
CA ALA A 301 13.94 75.35 -1.58
C ALA A 301 12.60 75.31 -2.36
N THR A 302 11.95 74.14 -2.43
CA THR A 302 10.61 74.00 -3.01
C THR A 302 9.48 74.35 -2.04
N GLY A 303 9.76 74.42 -0.72
CA GLY A 303 8.82 74.86 0.31
C GLY A 303 8.68 76.38 0.47
N GLU A 304 9.74 77.15 0.20
CA GLU A 304 9.75 78.62 0.43
C GLU A 304 9.17 79.46 -0.71
N THR A 305 8.86 78.88 -1.88
CA THR A 305 8.22 79.59 -2.99
C THR A 305 6.68 79.50 -2.99
N SER A 306 6.07 78.86 -1.99
CA SER A 306 4.61 78.70 -1.88
C SER A 306 3.93 79.59 -0.82
N SER A 307 4.65 80.55 -0.23
CA SER A 307 4.10 81.52 0.72
C SER A 307 4.54 82.95 0.42
N SER A 308 3.92 83.55 -0.59
CA SER A 308 3.73 85.00 -0.78
C SER A 308 2.60 85.23 -1.77
#